data_AF-A0A497YL51-F1
#
_entry.id   AF-A0A497YL51-F1
#
_cell.length_a   1.000
_cell.length_b   1.000
_cell.length_c   1.000
_cell.angle_alpha   90.00
_cell.angle_beta   90.00
_cell.angle_gamma   90.00
#
_symmetry.space_group_name_H-M   'P 1'
#
loop_
_entity.id
_entity.type
_entity.pdbx_description
1 polymer ?
#
loop_
_entity_poly.entity_id
_entity_poly.type
_entity_poly.pdbx_seq_one_letter_code
_entity_poly.pdbx_strand_id
1 'polypeptide(L)' 'MTVNHGGRLQPAYFKSYLTLIMSSRECSLDCAKEYTINTLFRGNPELYGRDSSNSFKEAVNSMRG' A
#
# COMPACT_ATOMS: atom_id res chain seq x y z
N MET A 1 19.05 11.62 -11.44
CA MET A 1 17.61 11.96 -11.45
C MET A 1 17.16 12.03 -10.00
N THR A 2 16.96 13.24 -9.48
CA THR A 2 16.71 13.48 -8.04
C THR A 2 15.24 13.20 -7.75
N VAL A 3 14.95 12.11 -7.04
CA VAL A 3 13.59 11.78 -6.58
C VAL A 3 13.19 12.73 -5.45
N ASN A 4 12.71 13.92 -5.84
CA ASN A 4 11.95 14.83 -4.99
C ASN A 4 10.51 14.33 -4.86
N HIS A 5 10.26 13.27 -4.09
CA HIS A 5 8.91 12.81 -3.73
C HIS A 5 8.78 12.50 -2.25
N GLY A 6 9.18 13.44 -1.39
CA GLY A 6 8.83 13.43 0.04
C GLY A 6 7.35 13.69 0.31
N GLY A 7 6.40 13.32 -0.57
CA GLY A 7 5.01 13.72 -0.42
C GLY A 7 4.03 12.79 -1.13
N ARG A 8 3.26 12.04 -0.33
CA ARG A 8 2.07 11.25 -0.68
C ARG A 8 2.34 10.00 -1.54
N LEU A 9 2.19 8.83 -0.92
CA LEU A 9 2.18 7.56 -1.64
C LEU A 9 0.88 7.48 -2.46
N GLN A 10 0.99 7.35 -3.79
CA GLN A 10 -0.15 7.30 -4.70
C GLN A 10 -0.79 5.90 -4.76
N PRO A 11 -2.07 5.78 -5.18
CA PRO A 11 -2.74 4.48 -5.31
C PRO A 11 -1.98 3.49 -6.20
N ALA A 12 -1.36 3.97 -7.29
CA ALA A 12 -0.58 3.14 -8.20
C ALA A 12 0.61 2.46 -7.52
N TYR A 13 1.30 3.16 -6.60
CA TYR A 13 2.38 2.59 -5.80
C TYR A 13 1.87 1.41 -4.96
N PHE A 14 0.74 1.60 -4.26
CA PHE A 14 0.17 0.56 -3.42
C PHE A 14 -0.31 -0.65 -4.23
N LYS A 15 -0.86 -0.45 -5.43
CA LYS A 15 -1.22 -1.55 -6.33
C LYS A 15 0.00 -2.39 -6.68
N SER A 16 1.09 -1.77 -7.14
CA SER A 16 2.33 -2.49 -7.45
C SER A 16 2.92 -3.19 -6.22
N TYR A 17 2.89 -2.54 -5.05
CA TYR A 17 3.41 -3.11 -3.81
C TYR A 17 2.59 -4.32 -3.33
N LEU A 18 1.26 -4.22 -3.36
CA LEU A 18 0.36 -5.32 -2.99
C LEU A 18 0.52 -6.50 -3.95
N THR A 19 0.58 -6.26 -5.25
CA THR A 19 0.85 -7.31 -6.24
C THR A 19 2.18 -8.01 -5.97
N LEU A 20 3.24 -7.25 -5.68
CA LEU A 20 4.54 -7.83 -5.34
C LEU A 20 4.46 -8.73 -4.10
N ILE A 21 3.77 -8.29 -3.05
CA ILE A 21 3.58 -9.09 -1.83
C ILE A 21 2.78 -10.35 -2.12
N MET A 22 1.66 -10.22 -2.83
CA MET A 22 0.81 -11.36 -3.21
C MET A 22 1.59 -12.40 -4.00
N SER A 23 2.41 -11.98 -4.97
CA SER A 23 3.26 -12.89 -5.74
C SER A 23 4.40 -13.47 -4.92
N SER A 24 5.04 -12.68 -4.06
CA SER A 24 6.21 -13.12 -3.29
C SER A 24 5.85 -14.04 -2.12
N ARG A 25 4.62 -13.94 -1.61
CA ARG A 25 4.12 -14.74 -0.48
C ARG A 25 3.04 -15.73 -0.88
N GLU A 26 2.72 -15.80 -2.17
CA GLU A 26 1.63 -16.60 -2.73
C GLU A 26 0.32 -16.47 -1.93
N CYS A 27 -0.04 -15.22 -1.61
CA CYS A 27 -1.13 -14.92 -0.69
C CYS A 27 -2.23 -14.08 -1.31
N SER A 28 -3.41 -14.08 -0.66
CA SER A 28 -4.54 -13.26 -1.07
C SER A 28 -4.29 -11.77 -0.83
N LEU A 29 -5.13 -10.93 -1.46
CA LEU A 29 -5.12 -9.48 -1.26
C LEU A 29 -5.30 -9.09 0.21
N ASP A 30 -6.11 -9.83 0.97
CA ASP A 30 -6.35 -9.51 2.39
C ASP A 30 -5.08 -9.75 3.23
N CYS A 31 -4.35 -10.83 2.95
CA CYS A 31 -3.05 -11.08 3.57
C CYS A 31 -2.02 -10.00 3.20
N ALA A 32 -1.96 -9.61 1.92
CA ALA A 32 -1.06 -8.54 1.46
C ALA A 32 -1.40 -7.17 2.10
N LYS A 33 -2.69 -6.89 2.31
CA LYS A 33 -3.19 -5.71 3.02
C LYS A 33 -2.71 -5.70 4.46
N GLU A 34 -2.94 -6.77 5.23
CA GLU A 34 -2.48 -6.86 6.61
C GLU A 34 -0.96 -6.78 6.73
N TYR A 35 -0.24 -7.45 5.82
CA TYR A 35 1.21 -7.38 5.77
C TYR A 35 1.70 -5.95 5.52
N THR A 36 1.09 -5.23 4.58
CA THR A 36 1.42 -3.83 4.27
C THR A 36 1.15 -2.92 5.48
N ILE A 37 0.05 -3.11 6.19
CA ILE A 37 -0.26 -2.35 7.41
C ILE A 37 0.82 -2.57 8.48
N ASN A 38 1.25 -3.82 8.68
CA ASN A 38 2.25 -4.14 9.69
C ASN A 38 3.67 -3.70 9.30
N THR A 39 4.06 -3.81 8.04
CA THR A 39 5.43 -3.56 7.60
C THR A 39 5.68 -2.14 7.12
N LEU A 40 4.84 -1.64 6.21
CA LEU A 40 4.98 -0.30 5.65
C LEU A 40 4.46 0.74 6.65
N PHE A 41 3.23 0.55 7.13
CA PHE A 41 2.59 1.49 8.06
C PHE A 41 2.99 1.27 9.52
N ARG A 42 3.75 0.21 9.84
CA ARG A 42 4.17 -0.13 11.22
C ARG A 42 3.01 -0.19 12.21
N GLY A 43 1.86 -0.68 11.76
CA GLY A 43 0.62 -0.73 12.54
C GLY A 43 -0.13 0.61 12.63
N ASN A 44 0.39 1.69 12.05
CA ASN A 44 -0.25 3.00 12.01
C ASN A 44 -0.60 3.43 10.57
N PRO A 45 -1.85 3.22 10.11
CA PRO A 45 -2.30 3.61 8.76
C PRO A 45 -2.16 5.10 8.43
N GLU A 46 -1.93 5.96 9.42
CA GLU A 46 -1.73 7.40 9.26
C GLU A 46 -0.24 7.82 9.31
N LEU A 47 0.69 6.87 9.40
CA LEU A 47 2.14 7.13 9.48
C LEU A 47 2.65 8.06 8.38
N TYR A 48 2.09 7.93 7.17
CA TYR A 48 2.42 8.73 5.99
C TYR A 48 1.36 9.79 5.65
N GLY A 49 0.49 10.12 6.61
CA GLY A 49 -0.63 11.04 6.48
C GLY A 49 -1.90 10.41 5.89
N ARG A 50 -3.01 11.12 6.07
CA ARG A 50 -4.36 10.70 5.63
C ARG A 50 -4.45 10.43 4.14
N ASP A 51 -3.71 11.18 3.33
CA ASP A 51 -3.72 11.02 1.87
C ASP A 51 -3.10 9.71 1.40
N SER A 52 -2.00 9.29 2.04
CA SER A 52 -1.38 7.98 1.80
C SER A 52 -2.29 6.86 2.29
N SER A 53 -2.96 7.06 3.43
CA SER A 53 -3.96 6.12 3.96
C SER A 53 -5.15 5.93 3.00
N ASN A 54 -5.68 7.03 2.46
CA ASN A 54 -6.76 6.99 1.48
C ASN A 54 -6.31 6.33 0.18
N SER A 55 -5.11 6.67 -0.31
CA SER A 55 -4.54 6.05 -1.50
C SER A 55 -4.36 4.54 -1.35
N PHE A 56 -3.96 4.08 -0.16
CA PHE A 56 -3.89 2.66 0.16
C PHE A 56 -5.26 1.98 0.15
N LYS A 57 -6.28 2.59 0.79
CA LYS A 57 -7.65 2.07 0.77
C LYS A 57 -8.23 2.00 -0.64
N GLU A 58 -7.99 3.03 -1.45
CA GLU A 58 -8.41 3.07 -2.85
C GLU A 58 -7.78 1.95 -3.67
N ALA A 59 -6.46 1.73 -3.49
CA ALA A 59 -5.76 0.63 -4.16
C ALA A 59 -6.36 -0.74 -3.80
N VAL A 60 -6.57 -1.00 -2.50
CA VAL A 60 -7.17 -2.26 -2.02
C VAL A 60 -8.58 -2.46 -2.57
N ASN A 61 -9.42 -1.42 -2.55
CA ASN A 61 -10.78 -1.51 -3.10
C ASN A 61 -10.78 -1.76 -4.61
N SER A 62 -9.89 -1.08 -5.35
CA SER A 62 -9.77 -1.25 -6.80
C SER A 62 -9.25 -2.63 -7.22
N MET A 63 -8.56 -3.37 -6.34
CA MET A 63 -8.08 -4.73 -6.61
C MET A 63 -9.08 -5.82 -6.16
N ARG A 64 -10.06 -5.45 -5.34
CA ARG A 64 -11.12 -6.36 -4.85
C ARG A 64 -12.32 -6.42 -5.80
N GLY A 65 -12.51 -5.39 -6.63
CA GLY A 65 -13.59 -5.27 -7.61
C GLY A 65 -13.21 -5.81 -8.98
#